data_AF-A0A2E9YX62-F1
#
_entry.id   AF-A0A2E9YX62-F1
#
_cell.length_a   1.000
_cell.length_b   1.000
_cell.length_c   1.000
_cell.angle_alpha   90.00
_cell.angle_beta   90.00
_cell.angle_gamma   90.00
#
_symmetry.space_group_name_H-M   'P 1'
#
loop_
_entity.id
_entity.type
_entity.pdbx_description
1 polymer ?
#
loop_
_entity_poly.entity_id
_entity_poly.type
_entity_poly.pdbx_seq_one_letter_code
_entity_poly.pdbx_strand_id
1 'polypeptide(L)'
;MSIPTATEILALLRTATPQPTSEAPRAARGIYGLFDHTGTFRYIGSTSSRAETFYKRIHQRHRTGSENTSHYFSFMYNTGRLWRRRNDPATKSDGDIAKKLRNAFIAQHCGAVWVPLPDHADISGLEAQVIALAPTEMIAWNRRGMEPYEEPSTLVDALIEELRLSPVERAALGRQLERFRGGAQAAAPVIPEPFSGPLPMLPEGPFRFFALDVETANHDRGSICQVGLACVRPDNQIESWVALVDPGTDRWVFTWLHGITAEMVKGAAGIEEVLALLEKRLEGVPVYQHSGFDRSAIRAACAALGRAEPNWKWQNSITVARAAWPELKGNGGHGLASLKQHLGLCFEHHDAGEDARAAAEVVLLAENGAKGVEEVFEVIDVEEHIVPSSPVQDDHPRREPRSQENETVFLRPVSTEIVVGRSVLTQGNLDNNHFYLREFISAFPSEVIGGSNKASAAPSTLTIHWGGVASIATDIDGSKKIFRDRSWVRTFFERNAARSGDTVEIVETAPRSYHVKLVRA
;
A
#
# COMPACT_ATOMS: atom_id res chain seq x y z
N MET A 1 -41.98 3.59 2.99
CA MET A 1 -41.92 2.18 3.43
C MET A 1 -42.06 2.17 4.94
N SER A 2 -42.84 1.23 5.50
CA SER A 2 -42.86 1.03 6.96
C SER A 2 -41.49 0.54 7.42
N ILE A 3 -41.03 1.00 8.59
CA ILE A 3 -39.79 0.51 9.20
C ILE A 3 -40.09 -0.85 9.85
N PRO A 4 -39.39 -1.93 9.50
CA PRO A 4 -39.60 -3.24 10.12
C PRO A 4 -39.21 -3.21 11.60
N THR A 5 -39.91 -4.00 12.41
CA THR A 5 -39.61 -4.22 13.82
C THR A 5 -38.30 -5.01 14.00
N ALA A 6 -37.69 -4.94 15.18
CA ALA A 6 -36.47 -5.70 15.48
C ALA A 6 -36.66 -7.23 15.30
N THR A 7 -37.86 -7.75 15.60
CA THR A 7 -38.16 -9.19 15.41
C THR A 7 -38.21 -9.56 13.93
N GLU A 8 -38.83 -8.72 13.10
CA GLU A 8 -38.86 -8.92 11.63
C GLU A 8 -37.46 -8.82 11.03
N ILE A 9 -36.65 -7.84 11.46
CA ILE A 9 -35.27 -7.70 11.00
C ILE A 9 -34.45 -8.95 11.36
N LEU A 10 -34.56 -9.44 12.61
CA LEU A 10 -33.87 -10.66 13.02
C LEU A 10 -34.31 -11.88 12.19
N ALA A 11 -35.61 -12.02 11.92
CA ALA A 11 -36.14 -13.10 11.08
C ALA A 11 -35.60 -13.03 9.64
N LEU A 12 -35.55 -11.82 9.06
CA LEU A 12 -34.98 -11.59 7.72
C LEU A 12 -33.49 -11.93 7.67
N LEU A 13 -32.70 -11.49 8.67
CA LEU A 13 -31.28 -11.81 8.75
C LEU A 13 -31.04 -13.33 8.88
N ARG A 14 -31.90 -14.06 9.61
CA ARG A 14 -31.77 -15.51 9.82
C ARG A 14 -32.13 -16.34 8.59
N THR A 15 -33.06 -15.86 7.78
CA THR A 15 -33.60 -16.61 6.62
C THR A 15 -32.93 -16.24 5.31
N ALA A 16 -32.25 -15.08 5.25
CA ALA A 16 -31.48 -14.67 4.09
C ALA A 16 -30.31 -15.62 3.81
N THR A 17 -30.11 -15.94 2.53
CA THR A 17 -28.94 -16.67 2.05
C THR A 17 -27.70 -15.76 2.14
N PRO A 18 -26.60 -16.19 2.79
CA PRO A 18 -25.36 -15.43 2.81
C PRO A 18 -24.83 -15.18 1.40
N GLN A 19 -24.44 -13.95 1.13
CA GLN A 19 -23.89 -13.51 -0.15
C GLN A 19 -22.40 -13.12 0.00
N PRO A 20 -21.63 -13.11 -1.10
CA PRO A 20 -20.27 -12.60 -1.10
C PRO A 20 -20.21 -11.15 -0.61
N THR A 21 -19.19 -10.84 0.21
CA THR A 21 -19.02 -9.48 0.76
C THR A 21 -18.91 -8.39 -0.32
N SER A 22 -18.43 -8.72 -1.52
CA SER A 22 -18.32 -7.81 -2.67
C SER A 22 -19.67 -7.37 -3.23
N GLU A 23 -20.74 -8.12 -2.97
CA GLU A 23 -22.10 -7.83 -3.44
C GLU A 23 -22.89 -6.94 -2.47
N ALA A 24 -22.28 -6.59 -1.33
CA ALA A 24 -22.90 -5.69 -0.37
C ALA A 24 -23.30 -4.36 -1.05
N PRO A 25 -24.54 -3.85 -0.84
CA PRO A 25 -25.02 -2.66 -1.54
C PRO A 25 -24.14 -1.43 -1.29
N ARG A 26 -23.82 -0.71 -2.36
CA ARG A 26 -22.97 0.49 -2.32
C ARG A 26 -23.69 1.76 -1.86
N ALA A 27 -25.00 1.84 -2.10
CA ALA A 27 -25.83 3.01 -1.82
C ALA A 27 -26.95 2.75 -0.80
N ALA A 28 -26.85 1.66 -0.02
CA ALA A 28 -27.85 1.33 1.00
C ALA A 28 -27.25 1.20 2.39
N ARG A 29 -28.13 1.39 3.38
CA ARG A 29 -27.84 1.42 4.81
C ARG A 29 -28.84 0.53 5.56
N GLY A 30 -28.49 0.09 6.76
CA GLY A 30 -29.38 -0.68 7.63
C GLY A 30 -28.59 -1.58 8.58
N ILE A 31 -29.10 -2.79 8.78
CA ILE A 31 -28.52 -3.81 9.69
C ILE A 31 -28.05 -5.00 8.85
N TYR A 32 -26.90 -5.58 9.21
CA TYR A 32 -26.29 -6.71 8.51
C TYR A 32 -25.82 -7.79 9.47
N GLY A 33 -25.64 -8.98 8.91
CA GLY A 33 -25.10 -10.17 9.56
C GLY A 33 -23.83 -10.65 8.89
N LEU A 34 -22.89 -11.22 9.63
CA LEU A 34 -21.70 -11.88 9.09
C LEU A 34 -21.68 -13.37 9.41
N PHE A 35 -21.24 -14.16 8.43
CA PHE A 35 -21.11 -15.61 8.50
C PHE A 35 -19.65 -16.02 8.39
N ASP A 36 -19.20 -16.92 9.26
CA ASP A 36 -17.85 -17.47 9.23
C ASP A 36 -17.66 -18.52 8.12
N HIS A 37 -16.45 -19.07 8.03
CA HIS A 37 -16.06 -20.07 7.03
C HIS A 37 -16.80 -21.41 7.15
N THR A 38 -17.51 -21.64 8.26
CA THR A 38 -18.34 -22.82 8.48
C THR A 38 -19.79 -22.59 8.04
N GLY A 39 -20.12 -21.38 7.57
CA GLY A 39 -21.49 -20.97 7.27
C GLY A 39 -22.30 -20.65 8.53
N THR A 40 -21.65 -20.42 9.68
CA THR A 40 -22.36 -20.06 10.90
C THR A 40 -22.48 -18.54 11.04
N PHE A 41 -23.66 -18.04 11.39
CA PHE A 41 -23.90 -16.63 11.69
C PHE A 41 -23.19 -16.24 13.00
N ARG A 42 -22.38 -15.17 13.00
CA ARG A 42 -21.55 -14.78 14.16
C ARG A 42 -21.64 -13.35 14.65
N TYR A 43 -22.08 -12.42 13.80
CA TYR A 43 -22.06 -11.00 14.13
C TYR A 43 -23.27 -10.28 13.58
N ILE A 44 -23.85 -9.38 14.37
CA ILE A 44 -24.86 -8.40 13.91
C ILE A 44 -24.25 -7.01 14.00
N GLY A 45 -24.30 -6.25 12.92
CA GLY A 45 -23.81 -4.88 12.88
C GLY A 45 -24.73 -3.94 12.12
N SER A 46 -24.44 -2.64 12.19
CA SER A 46 -25.22 -1.63 11.48
C SER A 46 -24.37 -0.60 10.73
N THR A 47 -25.03 0.16 9.86
CA THR A 47 -24.50 1.35 9.17
C THR A 47 -25.20 2.61 9.71
N SER A 48 -25.19 2.80 11.03
CA SER A 48 -25.92 3.88 11.73
C SER A 48 -25.48 5.30 11.33
N SER A 49 -24.23 5.49 10.92
CA SER A 49 -23.75 6.76 10.36
C SER A 49 -24.21 6.95 8.90
N ARG A 50 -24.61 8.18 8.54
CA ARG A 50 -25.00 8.56 7.17
C ARG A 50 -23.86 8.44 6.15
N ALA A 51 -22.62 8.48 6.60
CA ALA A 51 -21.44 8.31 5.75
C ALA A 51 -21.02 6.84 5.58
N GLU A 52 -21.75 5.90 6.16
CA GLU A 52 -21.48 4.46 6.08
C GLU A 52 -22.53 3.77 5.22
N THR A 53 -22.10 2.76 4.46
CA THR A 53 -22.94 1.90 3.63
C THR A 53 -22.59 0.44 3.89
N PHE A 54 -23.43 -0.50 3.43
CA PHE A 54 -23.14 -1.93 3.60
C PHE A 54 -21.79 -2.30 2.97
N TYR A 55 -21.53 -1.88 1.73
CA TYR A 55 -20.25 -2.12 1.07
C TYR A 55 -19.07 -1.60 1.89
N LYS A 56 -19.16 -0.37 2.39
CA LYS A 56 -18.08 0.23 3.18
C LYS A 56 -17.83 -0.55 4.47
N ARG A 57 -18.86 -0.92 5.23
CA ARG A 57 -18.68 -1.65 6.49
C ARG A 57 -18.29 -3.12 6.28
N ILE A 58 -19.00 -3.83 5.42
CA ILE A 58 -18.81 -5.28 5.24
C ILE A 58 -17.54 -5.55 4.43
N HIS A 59 -17.47 -5.01 3.22
CA HIS A 59 -16.37 -5.30 2.29
C HIS A 59 -15.09 -4.54 2.67
N GLN A 60 -15.17 -3.22 2.79
CA GLN A 60 -13.94 -2.41 2.94
C GLN A 60 -13.37 -2.42 4.36
N ARG A 61 -14.22 -2.60 5.39
CA ARG A 61 -13.80 -2.61 6.80
C ARG A 61 -13.65 -4.03 7.33
N HIS A 62 -14.73 -4.81 7.46
CA HIS A 62 -14.63 -6.15 8.04
C HIS A 62 -13.68 -7.06 7.26
N ARG A 63 -13.79 -7.12 5.93
CA ARG A 63 -12.92 -7.97 5.09
C ARG A 63 -11.54 -7.38 4.81
N THR A 64 -11.43 -6.19 4.21
CA THR A 64 -10.12 -5.68 3.72
C THR A 64 -9.43 -4.71 4.68
N GLY A 65 -10.05 -4.40 5.81
CA GLY A 65 -9.60 -3.38 6.75
C GLY A 65 -8.33 -3.76 7.51
N SER A 66 -8.09 -3.04 8.60
CA SER A 66 -7.06 -3.40 9.59
C SER A 66 -7.50 -4.59 10.43
N GLU A 67 -6.54 -5.32 10.98
CA GLU A 67 -6.72 -6.52 11.81
C GLU A 67 -7.09 -6.15 13.26
N ASN A 68 -7.88 -5.09 13.46
CA ASN A 68 -8.32 -4.66 14.78
C ASN A 68 -9.63 -5.34 15.17
N THR A 69 -9.96 -5.33 16.46
CA THR A 69 -11.15 -5.99 17.02
C THR A 69 -12.49 -5.46 16.51
N SER A 70 -12.50 -4.36 15.76
CA SER A 70 -13.72 -3.80 15.14
C SER A 70 -13.93 -4.27 13.70
N HIS A 71 -12.94 -4.91 13.08
CA HIS A 71 -13.01 -5.44 11.72
C HIS A 71 -13.02 -6.98 11.76
N TYR A 72 -14.14 -7.53 12.17
CA TYR A 72 -14.27 -8.94 12.55
C TYR A 72 -13.65 -9.96 11.59
N PHE A 73 -13.92 -9.96 10.28
CA PHE A 73 -13.24 -10.94 9.41
C PHE A 73 -11.72 -10.78 9.42
N SER A 74 -11.23 -9.56 9.25
CA SER A 74 -9.80 -9.26 9.27
C SER A 74 -9.13 -9.69 10.58
N PHE A 75 -9.82 -9.50 11.71
CA PHE A 75 -9.32 -9.87 13.03
C PHE A 75 -9.38 -11.38 13.29
N MET A 76 -10.54 -11.99 13.07
CA MET A 76 -10.82 -13.40 13.37
C MET A 76 -9.93 -14.34 12.56
N TYR A 77 -9.55 -13.95 11.34
CA TYR A 77 -8.67 -14.73 10.48
C TYR A 77 -7.24 -14.21 10.45
N ASN A 78 -6.83 -13.33 11.36
CA ASN A 78 -5.43 -12.92 11.49
C ASN A 78 -4.63 -13.96 12.30
N THR A 79 -4.47 -15.16 11.75
CA THR A 79 -3.95 -16.35 12.44
C THR A 79 -3.05 -17.16 11.50
N GLY A 80 -2.08 -17.89 12.05
CA GLY A 80 -1.19 -18.77 11.29
C GLY A 80 -0.54 -18.10 10.06
N ARG A 81 -0.68 -18.70 8.88
CA ARG A 81 -0.21 -18.18 7.58
C ARG A 81 -0.98 -16.94 7.10
N LEU A 82 -2.17 -16.69 7.64
CA LEU A 82 -3.00 -15.51 7.35
C LEU A 82 -2.66 -14.32 8.25
N TRP A 83 -1.77 -14.53 9.23
CA TRP A 83 -1.38 -13.54 10.20
C TRP A 83 -0.56 -12.42 9.56
N ARG A 84 -0.74 -11.20 10.05
CA ARG A 84 0.05 -10.02 9.74
C ARG A 84 0.14 -9.12 10.96
N ARG A 85 1.31 -8.51 11.16
CA ARG A 85 1.47 -7.33 12.03
C ARG A 85 1.60 -6.06 11.21
N ARG A 86 0.51 -5.31 11.08
CA ARG A 86 0.41 -4.15 10.18
C ARG A 86 1.53 -3.11 10.33
N ASN A 87 1.92 -2.81 11.57
CA ASN A 87 2.85 -1.72 11.88
C ASN A 87 4.31 -2.19 12.00
N ASP A 88 4.61 -3.43 11.60
CA ASP A 88 5.96 -3.97 11.66
C ASP A 88 6.60 -3.95 10.26
N PRO A 89 7.48 -2.97 9.98
CA PRO A 89 8.09 -2.83 8.65
C PRO A 89 8.95 -4.05 8.27
N ALA A 90 9.49 -4.78 9.24
CA ALA A 90 10.31 -5.97 8.97
C ALA A 90 9.49 -7.13 8.37
N THR A 91 8.17 -7.11 8.57
CA THR A 91 7.24 -8.13 8.06
C THR A 91 6.38 -7.61 6.93
N LYS A 92 6.64 -6.41 6.40
CA LYS A 92 5.69 -5.75 5.49
C LYS A 92 5.44 -6.57 4.22
N SER A 93 6.48 -7.04 3.55
CA SER A 93 6.35 -7.84 2.32
C SER A 93 5.59 -9.15 2.58
N ASP A 94 6.12 -10.00 3.47
CA ASP A 94 5.47 -11.27 3.83
C ASP A 94 4.04 -11.08 4.37
N GLY A 95 3.83 -10.05 5.18
CA GLY A 95 2.54 -9.70 5.76
C GLY A 95 1.54 -9.16 4.74
N ASP A 96 1.99 -8.48 3.67
CA ASP A 96 1.13 -8.08 2.57
C ASP A 96 0.67 -9.31 1.75
N ILE A 97 1.52 -10.33 1.57
CA ILE A 97 1.14 -11.63 0.98
C ILE A 97 0.13 -12.36 1.87
N ALA A 98 0.39 -12.47 3.18
CA ALA A 98 -0.55 -13.08 4.13
C ALA A 98 -1.91 -12.37 4.15
N LYS A 99 -1.93 -11.03 4.08
CA LYS A 99 -3.17 -10.26 3.98
C LYS A 99 -3.94 -10.56 2.70
N LYS A 100 -3.27 -10.71 1.55
CA LYS A 100 -3.92 -11.06 0.28
C LYS A 100 -4.57 -12.44 0.37
N LEU A 101 -3.84 -13.43 0.85
CA LEU A 101 -4.36 -14.78 1.07
C LEU A 101 -5.57 -14.78 2.02
N ARG A 102 -5.49 -14.05 3.13
CA ARG A 102 -6.62 -13.89 4.07
C ARG A 102 -7.84 -13.24 3.41
N ASN A 103 -7.63 -12.19 2.60
CA ASN A 103 -8.72 -11.51 1.90
C ASN A 103 -9.39 -12.40 0.85
N ALA A 104 -8.64 -13.29 0.19
CA ALA A 104 -9.15 -14.30 -0.72
C ALA A 104 -9.93 -15.38 0.05
N PHE A 105 -9.37 -15.88 1.15
CA PHE A 105 -10.03 -16.83 2.05
C PHE A 105 -11.40 -16.33 2.53
N ILE A 106 -11.45 -15.07 3.02
CA ILE A 106 -12.70 -14.44 3.47
C ILE A 106 -13.68 -14.29 2.29
N ALA A 107 -13.19 -13.99 1.08
CA ALA A 107 -14.05 -13.84 -0.10
C ALA A 107 -14.74 -15.15 -0.49
N GLN A 108 -14.03 -16.26 -0.37
CA GLN A 108 -14.46 -17.58 -0.84
C GLN A 108 -15.28 -18.34 0.20
N HIS A 109 -14.94 -18.20 1.48
CA HIS A 109 -15.52 -19.02 2.53
C HIS A 109 -16.47 -18.27 3.48
N CYS A 110 -16.39 -16.94 3.54
CA CYS A 110 -17.25 -16.16 4.44
C CYS A 110 -18.35 -15.42 3.66
N GLY A 111 -19.44 -15.10 4.36
CA GLY A 111 -20.60 -14.46 3.74
C GLY A 111 -21.19 -13.35 4.61
N ALA A 112 -22.08 -12.57 4.02
CA ALA A 112 -22.85 -11.57 4.73
C ALA A 112 -24.30 -11.52 4.25
N VAL A 113 -25.18 -11.03 5.12
CA VAL A 113 -26.59 -10.74 4.82
C VAL A 113 -26.91 -9.32 5.26
N TRP A 114 -27.92 -8.69 4.68
CA TRP A 114 -28.28 -7.31 5.00
C TRP A 114 -29.78 -7.07 4.87
N VAL A 115 -30.29 -6.18 5.72
CA VAL A 115 -31.66 -5.66 5.68
C VAL A 115 -31.57 -4.15 5.49
N PRO A 116 -31.85 -3.64 4.28
CA PRO A 116 -31.89 -2.21 4.01
C PRO A 116 -32.97 -1.51 4.84
N LEU A 117 -32.63 -0.36 5.41
CA LEU A 117 -33.53 0.48 6.18
C LEU A 117 -33.54 1.90 5.59
N PRO A 118 -34.67 2.61 5.66
CA PRO A 118 -34.75 3.98 5.15
C PRO A 118 -33.90 4.94 6.01
N ASP A 119 -33.42 6.02 5.42
CA ASP A 119 -32.46 6.95 6.07
C ASP A 119 -32.97 7.65 7.33
N HIS A 120 -34.29 7.70 7.52
CA HIS A 120 -34.94 8.28 8.70
C HIS A 120 -35.16 7.25 9.82
N ALA A 121 -34.83 5.97 9.62
CA ALA A 121 -34.94 4.96 10.66
C ALA A 121 -33.89 5.17 11.76
N ASP A 122 -34.26 4.88 13.01
CA ASP A 122 -33.31 4.75 14.11
C ASP A 122 -32.57 3.41 14.01
N ILE A 123 -31.62 3.36 13.07
CA ILE A 123 -30.82 2.15 12.80
C ILE A 123 -30.05 1.70 14.05
N SER A 124 -29.56 2.64 14.86
CA SER A 124 -28.79 2.30 16.07
C SER A 124 -29.68 1.71 17.16
N GLY A 125 -30.87 2.25 17.37
CA GLY A 125 -31.84 1.71 18.31
C GLY A 125 -32.37 0.35 17.88
N LEU A 126 -32.62 0.15 16.57
CA LEU A 126 -33.01 -1.14 16.02
C LEU A 126 -31.91 -2.19 16.16
N GLU A 127 -30.65 -1.84 15.89
CA GLU A 127 -29.50 -2.75 16.08
C GLU A 127 -29.42 -3.27 17.52
N ALA A 128 -29.55 -2.37 18.51
CA ALA A 128 -29.51 -2.76 19.92
C ALA A 128 -30.64 -3.74 20.28
N GLN A 129 -31.85 -3.51 19.77
CA GLN A 129 -32.99 -4.40 19.97
C GLN A 129 -32.81 -5.75 19.27
N VAL A 130 -32.30 -5.75 18.03
CA VAL A 130 -32.01 -6.98 17.28
C VAL A 130 -30.97 -7.82 18.01
N ILE A 131 -29.88 -7.20 18.49
CA ILE A 131 -28.83 -7.88 19.28
C ILE A 131 -29.41 -8.47 20.58
N ALA A 132 -30.30 -7.74 21.26
CA ALA A 132 -30.94 -8.22 22.50
C ALA A 132 -31.85 -9.44 22.29
N LEU A 133 -32.47 -9.56 21.10
CA LEU A 133 -33.31 -10.70 20.72
C LEU A 133 -32.51 -11.88 20.12
N ALA A 134 -31.29 -11.61 19.62
CA ALA A 134 -30.52 -12.59 18.89
C ALA A 134 -29.95 -13.70 19.81
N PRO A 135 -30.00 -14.97 19.38
CA PRO A 135 -29.30 -16.05 20.05
C PRO A 135 -27.80 -15.78 20.23
N THR A 136 -27.22 -16.33 21.28
CA THR A 136 -25.82 -16.09 21.68
C THR A 136 -24.83 -16.40 20.55
N GLU A 137 -25.07 -17.45 19.80
CA GLU A 137 -24.23 -17.88 18.68
C GLU A 137 -24.16 -16.85 17.55
N MET A 138 -25.27 -16.15 17.28
CA MET A 138 -25.36 -15.13 16.23
C MET A 138 -24.66 -13.82 16.58
N ILE A 139 -24.41 -13.60 17.87
CA ILE A 139 -23.76 -12.40 18.41
C ILE A 139 -22.44 -12.75 19.09
N ALA A 140 -21.87 -13.92 18.78
CA ALA A 140 -20.61 -14.37 19.36
C ALA A 140 -19.53 -13.29 19.21
N TRP A 141 -19.42 -12.69 18.02
CA TRP A 141 -18.45 -11.64 17.71
C TRP A 141 -18.81 -10.26 18.26
N ASN A 142 -20.06 -10.02 18.68
CA ASN A 142 -20.45 -8.75 19.31
C ASN A 142 -19.89 -8.60 20.75
N ARG A 143 -19.38 -9.68 21.33
CA ARG A 143 -18.88 -9.71 22.72
C ARG A 143 -17.44 -9.24 22.82
N ARG A 144 -17.04 -8.77 24.01
CA ARG A 144 -15.65 -8.42 24.31
C ARG A 144 -14.82 -9.70 24.53
N GLY A 145 -13.52 -9.64 24.22
CA GLY A 145 -12.58 -10.75 24.46
C GLY A 145 -12.67 -11.89 23.45
N MET A 146 -13.04 -11.56 22.21
CA MET A 146 -12.99 -12.50 21.08
C MET A 146 -11.56 -12.93 20.80
N GLU A 147 -11.32 -14.24 20.77
CA GLU A 147 -10.07 -14.81 20.30
C GLU A 147 -10.15 -15.09 18.79
N PRO A 148 -9.11 -14.78 18.00
CA PRO A 148 -9.01 -15.21 16.61
C PRO A 148 -9.15 -16.73 16.49
N TYR A 149 -9.60 -17.20 15.33
CA TYR A 149 -9.66 -18.64 15.07
C TYR A 149 -8.26 -19.25 15.05
N GLU A 150 -8.20 -20.55 15.29
CA GLU A 150 -7.12 -21.36 14.72
C GLU A 150 -7.20 -21.31 13.19
N GLU A 151 -6.05 -21.38 12.52
CA GLU A 151 -6.03 -21.37 11.06
C GLU A 151 -6.80 -22.57 10.50
N PRO A 152 -7.80 -22.37 9.61
CA PRO A 152 -8.46 -23.46 8.88
C PRO A 152 -7.53 -24.07 7.83
N SER A 153 -6.49 -24.78 8.26
CA SER A 153 -5.32 -25.15 7.46
C SER A 153 -5.69 -25.88 6.16
N THR A 154 -6.63 -26.82 6.19
CA THR A 154 -7.08 -27.55 4.99
C THR A 154 -7.66 -26.63 3.92
N LEU A 155 -8.44 -25.63 4.33
CA LEU A 155 -9.02 -24.66 3.39
C LEU A 155 -7.96 -23.67 2.89
N VAL A 156 -7.01 -23.29 3.76
CA VAL A 156 -5.88 -22.45 3.39
C VAL A 156 -4.96 -23.17 2.39
N ASP A 157 -4.68 -24.45 2.58
CA ASP A 157 -3.88 -25.27 1.67
C ASP A 157 -4.53 -25.35 0.29
N ALA A 158 -5.82 -25.67 0.24
CA ALA A 158 -6.58 -25.72 -1.01
C ALA A 158 -6.55 -24.37 -1.75
N LEU A 159 -6.69 -23.26 -1.01
CA LEU A 159 -6.65 -21.92 -1.58
C LEU A 159 -5.27 -21.55 -2.12
N ILE A 160 -4.19 -21.93 -1.43
CA ILE A 160 -2.81 -21.68 -1.89
C ILE A 160 -2.57 -22.39 -3.24
N GLU A 161 -3.08 -23.62 -3.41
CA GLU A 161 -2.99 -24.35 -4.67
C GLU A 161 -3.86 -23.71 -5.77
N GLU A 162 -5.08 -23.32 -5.43
CA GLU A 162 -6.01 -22.66 -6.36
C GLU A 162 -5.43 -21.35 -6.90
N LEU A 163 -4.84 -20.53 -6.02
CA LEU A 163 -4.19 -19.27 -6.38
C LEU A 163 -2.83 -19.47 -7.08
N ARG A 164 -2.32 -20.71 -7.15
CA ARG A 164 -1.03 -21.07 -7.75
C ARG A 164 0.12 -20.21 -7.24
N LEU A 165 0.14 -19.97 -5.92
CA LEU A 165 1.16 -19.11 -5.33
C LEU A 165 2.57 -19.63 -5.64
N SER A 166 3.47 -18.71 -5.97
CA SER A 166 4.86 -18.99 -6.30
C SER A 166 5.62 -19.60 -5.11
N PRO A 167 6.79 -20.24 -5.34
CA PRO A 167 7.65 -20.68 -4.25
C PRO A 167 8.05 -19.55 -3.27
N VAL A 168 8.24 -18.33 -3.78
CA VAL A 168 8.56 -17.13 -2.99
C VAL A 168 7.41 -16.79 -2.04
N GLU A 169 6.18 -16.75 -2.55
CA GLU A 169 5.00 -16.43 -1.75
C GLU A 169 4.72 -17.51 -0.70
N ARG A 170 4.84 -18.79 -1.08
CA ARG A 170 4.69 -19.91 -0.14
C ARG A 170 5.72 -19.85 0.99
N ALA A 171 6.98 -19.52 0.67
CA ALA A 171 8.02 -19.32 1.67
C ALA A 171 7.70 -18.13 2.59
N ALA A 172 7.17 -17.03 2.05
CA ALA A 172 6.74 -15.87 2.82
C ALA A 172 5.61 -16.21 3.82
N LEU A 173 4.63 -17.00 3.40
CA LEU A 173 3.56 -17.50 4.26
C LEU A 173 4.09 -18.43 5.36
N GLY A 174 5.06 -19.29 5.03
CA GLY A 174 5.76 -20.12 6.01
C GLY A 174 6.43 -19.29 7.11
N ARG A 175 7.15 -18.23 6.73
CA ARG A 175 7.76 -17.29 7.69
C ARG A 175 6.69 -16.57 8.53
N GLN A 176 5.54 -16.23 7.97
CA GLN A 176 4.44 -15.64 8.75
C GLN A 176 3.87 -16.61 9.79
N LEU A 177 3.72 -17.89 9.45
CA LEU A 177 3.34 -18.94 10.39
C LEU A 177 4.35 -19.08 11.52
N GLU A 178 5.65 -19.08 11.20
CA GLU A 178 6.71 -19.14 12.21
C GLU A 178 6.69 -17.92 13.12
N ARG A 179 6.49 -16.70 12.60
CA ARG A 179 6.35 -15.48 13.41
C ARG A 179 5.12 -15.51 14.30
N PHE A 180 4.00 -16.02 13.78
CA PHE A 180 2.77 -16.20 14.55
C PHE A 180 3.01 -17.17 15.72
N ARG A 181 3.68 -18.31 15.47
CA ARG A 181 4.06 -19.30 16.49
C ARG A 181 5.12 -18.76 17.45
N GLY A 182 6.12 -18.03 16.95
CA GLY A 182 7.23 -17.47 17.72
C GLY A 182 6.83 -16.38 18.72
N GLY A 183 5.59 -15.87 18.63
CA GLY A 183 4.96 -15.10 19.71
C GLY A 183 4.62 -15.96 20.95
N ALA A 184 4.61 -17.29 20.82
CA ALA A 184 4.41 -18.29 21.86
C ALA A 184 5.50 -19.38 21.76
N GLN A 185 6.72 -19.07 22.20
CA GLN A 185 7.91 -19.94 22.21
C GLN A 185 8.28 -20.57 20.85
N ALA A 186 9.29 -19.99 20.22
CA ALA A 186 9.90 -20.52 19.00
C ALA A 186 10.49 -21.93 19.22
N ALA A 187 9.90 -22.93 18.56
CA ALA A 187 10.62 -24.15 18.18
C ALA A 187 11.37 -23.89 16.85
N ALA A 188 12.50 -24.58 16.68
CA ALA A 188 13.39 -24.45 15.53
C ALA A 188 12.66 -24.60 14.18
N PRO A 189 13.09 -23.87 13.14
CA PRO A 189 12.41 -23.76 11.86
C PRO A 189 12.26 -25.12 11.17
N VAL A 190 11.08 -25.37 10.59
CA VAL A 190 10.94 -26.35 9.52
C VAL A 190 11.22 -25.59 8.24
N ILE A 191 12.50 -25.57 7.89
CA ILE A 191 13.03 -24.93 6.68
C ILE A 191 12.39 -25.63 5.47
N PRO A 192 11.71 -24.92 4.57
CA PRO A 192 11.40 -25.47 3.25
C PRO A 192 12.73 -25.88 2.62
N GLU A 193 12.86 -27.15 2.21
CA GLU A 193 14.06 -27.68 1.57
C GLU A 193 14.64 -26.66 0.58
N PRO A 194 15.93 -26.30 0.69
CA PRO A 194 16.56 -25.34 -0.22
C PRO A 194 16.33 -25.79 -1.66
N PHE A 195 16.01 -24.85 -2.54
CA PHE A 195 15.81 -25.15 -3.96
C PHE A 195 17.14 -25.68 -4.54
N SER A 196 17.28 -27.00 -4.54
CA SER A 196 18.39 -27.72 -5.17
C SER A 196 17.87 -28.30 -6.47
N GLY A 197 17.79 -27.47 -7.50
CA GLY A 197 17.29 -27.85 -8.81
C GLY A 197 18.08 -27.18 -9.93
N PRO A 198 18.28 -27.86 -11.08
CA PRO A 198 18.81 -27.22 -12.27
C PRO A 198 17.93 -26.02 -12.67
N LEU A 199 18.50 -25.05 -13.39
CA LEU A 199 17.74 -23.91 -13.92
C LEU A 199 16.45 -24.40 -14.61
N PRO A 200 15.30 -23.73 -14.39
CA PRO A 200 14.06 -24.11 -15.04
C PRO A 200 14.23 -24.10 -16.55
N MET A 201 13.56 -25.02 -17.25
CA MET A 201 13.62 -25.06 -18.70
C MET A 201 13.09 -23.76 -19.30
N LEU A 202 13.93 -23.10 -20.10
CA LEU A 202 13.56 -21.88 -20.81
C LEU A 202 12.64 -22.22 -21.99
N PRO A 203 11.49 -21.54 -22.16
CA PRO A 203 10.56 -21.79 -23.25
C PRO A 203 11.21 -21.86 -24.65
N GLU A 204 10.67 -22.71 -25.51
CA GLU A 204 11.13 -22.91 -26.89
C GLU A 204 10.46 -21.95 -27.87
N GLY A 205 11.27 -21.31 -28.72
CA GLY A 205 10.81 -20.32 -29.69
C GLY A 205 10.02 -20.91 -30.87
N PRO A 206 9.68 -20.09 -31.88
CA PRO A 206 10.19 -18.74 -32.11
C PRO A 206 9.57 -17.68 -31.18
N PHE A 207 10.33 -16.63 -30.89
CA PHE A 207 9.88 -15.47 -30.11
C PHE A 207 10.02 -14.18 -30.92
N ARG A 208 9.06 -13.28 -30.76
CA ARG A 208 9.02 -11.96 -31.39
C ARG A 208 9.90 -10.97 -30.61
N PHE A 209 9.80 -11.00 -29.29
CA PHE A 209 10.64 -10.26 -28.36
C PHE A 209 10.62 -10.90 -26.98
N PHE A 210 11.53 -10.46 -26.11
CA PHE A 210 11.52 -10.77 -24.69
C PHE A 210 11.33 -9.50 -23.87
N ALA A 211 10.78 -9.61 -22.66
CA ALA A 211 10.99 -8.62 -21.62
C ALA A 211 11.73 -9.27 -20.44
N LEU A 212 12.66 -8.54 -19.84
CA LEU A 212 13.55 -9.01 -18.78
C LEU A 212 13.53 -8.02 -17.63
N ASP A 213 13.42 -8.55 -16.42
CA ASP A 213 13.50 -7.81 -15.17
C ASP A 213 14.37 -8.59 -14.16
N VAL A 214 15.05 -7.89 -13.25
CA VAL A 214 15.89 -8.50 -12.22
C VAL A 214 15.68 -7.90 -10.84
N GLU A 215 15.75 -8.75 -9.82
CA GLU A 215 15.85 -8.32 -8.42
C GLU A 215 17.31 -8.41 -7.94
N THR A 216 17.69 -7.53 -7.02
CA THR A 216 19.05 -7.49 -6.45
C THR A 216 19.02 -7.67 -4.93
N ALA A 217 19.97 -8.40 -4.37
CA ALA A 217 20.04 -8.69 -2.94
C ALA A 217 20.36 -7.45 -2.09
N ASN A 218 21.21 -6.54 -2.62
CA ASN A 218 21.69 -5.37 -1.90
C ASN A 218 22.06 -4.21 -2.85
N HIS A 219 22.69 -3.15 -2.33
CA HIS A 219 23.05 -1.95 -3.09
C HIS A 219 24.04 -2.17 -4.24
N ASP A 220 24.72 -3.32 -4.30
CA ASP A 220 25.51 -3.73 -5.45
C ASP A 220 24.59 -4.18 -6.58
N ARG A 221 24.64 -3.48 -7.72
CA ARG A 221 23.84 -3.79 -8.90
C ARG A 221 24.15 -5.18 -9.49
N GLY A 222 25.34 -5.72 -9.24
CA GLY A 222 25.72 -7.06 -9.67
C GLY A 222 25.12 -8.18 -8.81
N SER A 223 24.53 -7.85 -7.64
CA SER A 223 24.00 -8.83 -6.68
C SER A 223 22.63 -9.41 -7.08
N ILE A 224 22.46 -9.78 -8.35
CA ILE A 224 21.21 -10.30 -8.90
C ILE A 224 20.79 -11.57 -8.14
N CYS A 225 19.60 -11.55 -7.54
CA CYS A 225 19.07 -12.67 -6.77
C CYS A 225 17.82 -13.32 -7.38
N GLN A 226 17.26 -12.71 -8.43
CA GLN A 226 16.22 -13.29 -9.27
C GLN A 226 16.29 -12.69 -10.66
N VAL A 227 15.98 -13.50 -11.68
CA VAL A 227 15.79 -13.04 -13.06
C VAL A 227 14.43 -13.52 -13.53
N GLY A 228 13.65 -12.60 -14.08
CA GLY A 228 12.38 -12.87 -14.75
C GLY A 228 12.46 -12.57 -16.23
N LEU A 229 11.80 -13.41 -17.03
CA LEU A 229 11.75 -13.29 -18.48
C LEU A 229 10.33 -13.55 -18.97
N ALA A 230 9.75 -12.60 -19.69
CA ALA A 230 8.54 -12.79 -20.47
C ALA A 230 8.92 -13.07 -21.93
N CYS A 231 8.57 -14.25 -22.41
CA CYS A 231 8.86 -14.73 -23.76
C CYS A 231 7.61 -14.51 -24.62
N VAL A 232 7.66 -13.54 -25.54
CA VAL A 232 6.49 -13.19 -26.36
C VAL A 232 6.58 -13.83 -27.73
N ARG A 233 5.58 -14.63 -28.06
CA ARG A 233 5.48 -15.36 -29.33
C ARG A 233 4.98 -14.47 -30.48
N PRO A 234 5.11 -14.91 -31.74
CA PRO A 234 4.59 -14.18 -32.90
C PRO A 234 3.07 -13.91 -32.87
N ASP A 235 2.32 -14.75 -32.16
CA ASP A 235 0.87 -14.61 -31.95
C ASP A 235 0.52 -13.79 -30.69
N ASN A 236 1.52 -13.13 -30.09
CA ASN A 236 1.43 -12.31 -28.88
C ASN A 236 1.14 -13.09 -27.58
N GLN A 237 1.16 -14.43 -27.59
CA GLN A 237 1.13 -15.19 -26.35
C GLN A 237 2.40 -14.95 -25.52
N ILE A 238 2.24 -14.84 -24.20
CA ILE A 238 3.34 -14.61 -23.26
C ILE A 238 3.53 -15.86 -22.40
N GLU A 239 4.74 -16.41 -22.46
CA GLU A 239 5.22 -17.41 -21.51
C GLU A 239 6.24 -16.80 -20.56
N SER A 240 6.05 -16.99 -19.26
CA SER A 240 6.97 -16.48 -18.24
C SER A 240 7.98 -17.55 -17.84
N TRP A 241 9.22 -17.13 -17.63
CA TRP A 241 10.29 -17.91 -17.01
C TRP A 241 10.89 -17.10 -15.87
N VAL A 242 11.15 -17.75 -14.74
CA VAL A 242 11.73 -17.11 -13.55
C VAL A 242 12.76 -18.04 -12.95
N ALA A 243 13.90 -17.49 -12.55
CA ALA A 243 14.90 -18.21 -11.78
C ALA A 243 15.37 -17.38 -10.59
N LEU A 244 15.47 -18.04 -9.42
CA LEU A 244 16.30 -17.54 -8.34
C LEU A 244 17.77 -17.69 -8.72
N VAL A 245 18.60 -16.76 -8.26
CA VAL A 245 20.02 -16.69 -8.56
C VAL A 245 20.79 -16.56 -7.26
N ASP A 246 21.85 -17.33 -7.07
CA ASP A 246 22.79 -17.09 -5.99
C ASP A 246 23.70 -15.92 -6.39
N PRO A 247 23.60 -14.75 -5.72
CA PRO A 247 24.42 -13.59 -6.05
C PRO A 247 25.87 -13.69 -5.53
N GLY A 248 26.23 -14.77 -4.81
CA GLY A 248 27.57 -14.98 -4.27
C GLY A 248 27.95 -14.00 -3.17
N THR A 249 26.98 -13.48 -2.41
CA THR A 249 27.19 -12.47 -1.35
C THR A 249 26.38 -12.77 -0.10
N ASP A 250 27.02 -12.59 1.06
CA ASP A 250 26.37 -12.68 2.38
C ASP A 250 25.61 -11.39 2.76
N ARG A 251 25.85 -10.28 2.06
CA ARG A 251 25.19 -8.99 2.34
C ARG A 251 23.79 -9.01 1.74
N TRP A 252 22.77 -8.90 2.59
CA TRP A 252 21.36 -8.90 2.17
C TRP A 252 20.61 -7.71 2.75
N VAL A 253 19.96 -6.91 1.90
CA VAL A 253 19.28 -5.66 2.29
C VAL A 253 17.85 -5.60 1.77
N PHE A 254 17.59 -6.06 0.55
CA PHE A 254 16.34 -5.75 -0.15
C PHE A 254 15.22 -6.79 0.01
N THR A 255 15.31 -7.73 0.96
CA THR A 255 14.18 -8.63 1.30
C THR A 255 12.88 -7.87 1.53
N TRP A 256 12.92 -6.69 2.15
CA TRP A 256 11.70 -5.92 2.41
C TRP A 256 11.01 -5.43 1.15
N LEU A 257 11.75 -5.33 0.02
CA LEU A 257 11.25 -4.90 -1.27
C LEU A 257 10.55 -6.06 -1.99
N HIS A 258 11.27 -7.16 -2.21
CA HIS A 258 10.83 -8.26 -3.08
C HIS A 258 10.60 -9.61 -2.36
N GLY A 259 10.79 -9.67 -1.05
CA GLY A 259 10.49 -10.88 -0.24
C GLY A 259 11.51 -12.03 -0.38
N ILE A 260 12.44 -11.96 -1.32
CA ILE A 260 13.54 -12.93 -1.49
C ILE A 260 14.54 -12.77 -0.34
N THR A 261 14.95 -13.88 0.25
CA THR A 261 15.95 -13.95 1.34
C THR A 261 17.20 -14.70 0.89
N ALA A 262 18.31 -14.50 1.61
CA ALA A 262 19.55 -15.24 1.37
C ALA A 262 19.35 -16.77 1.44
N GLU A 263 18.47 -17.26 2.32
CA GLU A 263 18.20 -18.69 2.42
C GLU A 263 17.43 -19.24 1.22
N MET A 264 16.57 -18.43 0.58
CA MET A 264 15.80 -18.87 -0.60
C MET A 264 16.67 -19.12 -1.83
N VAL A 265 17.78 -18.39 -1.96
CA VAL A 265 18.70 -18.52 -3.11
C VAL A 265 19.82 -19.52 -2.85
N LYS A 266 19.90 -20.08 -1.65
CA LYS A 266 20.95 -21.03 -1.28
C LYS A 266 20.82 -22.32 -2.10
N GLY A 267 21.87 -22.63 -2.85
CA GLY A 267 21.88 -23.78 -3.77
C GLY A 267 21.25 -23.49 -5.13
N ALA A 268 20.76 -22.27 -5.37
CA ALA A 268 20.37 -21.82 -6.71
C ALA A 268 21.62 -21.65 -7.60
N ALA A 269 21.38 -21.63 -8.92
CA ALA A 269 22.45 -21.42 -9.89
C ALA A 269 23.08 -20.03 -9.74
N GLY A 270 24.38 -19.93 -10.04
CA GLY A 270 25.06 -18.65 -10.09
C GLY A 270 24.63 -17.81 -11.29
N ILE A 271 24.88 -16.50 -11.23
CA ILE A 271 24.56 -15.60 -12.34
C ILE A 271 25.28 -15.97 -13.66
N GLU A 272 26.46 -16.60 -13.59
CA GLU A 272 27.19 -17.06 -14.78
C GLU A 272 26.39 -18.12 -15.57
N GLU A 273 25.80 -19.09 -14.87
CA GLU A 273 24.99 -20.16 -15.48
C GLU A 273 23.71 -19.60 -16.10
N VAL A 274 23.05 -18.66 -15.40
CA VAL A 274 21.86 -17.96 -15.89
C VAL A 274 22.20 -17.17 -17.16
N LEU A 275 23.30 -16.42 -17.16
CA LEU A 275 23.74 -15.66 -18.33
C LEU A 275 24.05 -16.58 -19.51
N ALA A 276 24.72 -17.72 -19.28
CA ALA A 276 25.00 -18.69 -20.34
C ALA A 276 23.72 -19.27 -20.98
N LEU A 277 22.70 -19.53 -20.16
CA LEU A 277 21.38 -19.98 -20.64
C LEU A 277 20.68 -18.90 -21.49
N LEU A 278 20.66 -17.66 -21.00
CA LEU A 278 19.94 -16.55 -21.64
C LEU A 278 20.64 -16.02 -22.89
N GLU A 279 21.98 -15.98 -22.90
CA GLU A 279 22.78 -15.37 -23.97
C GLU A 279 22.43 -15.92 -25.34
N LYS A 280 22.38 -17.26 -25.47
CA LYS A 280 22.01 -17.94 -26.73
C LYS A 280 20.55 -17.73 -27.11
N ARG A 281 19.64 -17.63 -26.13
CA ARG A 281 18.20 -17.55 -26.41
C ARG A 281 17.74 -16.16 -26.81
N LEU A 282 18.36 -15.12 -26.23
CA LEU A 282 18.01 -13.71 -26.47
C LEU A 282 18.79 -13.12 -27.66
N GLU A 283 19.80 -13.82 -28.19
CA GLU A 283 20.61 -13.33 -29.30
C GLU A 283 19.75 -12.98 -30.53
N GLY A 284 19.98 -11.78 -31.07
CA GLY A 284 19.31 -11.30 -32.27
C GLY A 284 17.84 -10.86 -32.08
N VAL A 285 17.21 -11.16 -30.94
CA VAL A 285 15.83 -10.83 -30.60
C VAL A 285 15.77 -9.56 -29.74
N PRO A 286 14.79 -8.65 -29.91
CA PRO A 286 14.63 -7.49 -29.03
C PRO A 286 14.37 -7.90 -27.58
N VAL A 287 15.02 -7.23 -26.63
CA VAL A 287 14.87 -7.45 -25.18
C VAL A 287 14.43 -6.15 -24.51
N TYR A 288 13.20 -6.11 -24.03
CA TYR A 288 12.64 -4.97 -23.32
C TYR A 288 12.99 -5.03 -21.82
N GLN A 289 13.42 -3.91 -21.27
CA GLN A 289 13.46 -3.66 -19.83
C GLN A 289 12.47 -2.55 -19.48
N HIS A 290 12.11 -2.42 -18.20
CA HIS A 290 11.24 -1.35 -17.72
C HIS A 290 12.00 -0.35 -16.85
N SER A 291 12.78 0.50 -17.51
CA SER A 291 13.84 1.40 -17.01
C SER A 291 15.22 0.95 -17.51
N GLY A 292 16.28 1.66 -17.13
CA GLY A 292 17.66 1.28 -17.47
C GLY A 292 18.33 0.42 -16.39
N PHE A 293 17.59 0.02 -15.35
CA PHE A 293 18.15 -0.67 -14.20
C PHE A 293 18.65 -2.08 -14.56
N ASP A 294 17.81 -2.87 -15.24
CA ASP A 294 18.05 -4.29 -15.52
C ASP A 294 19.31 -4.52 -16.33
N ARG A 295 19.46 -3.76 -17.44
CA ARG A 295 20.70 -3.78 -18.22
C ARG A 295 21.92 -3.39 -17.40
N SER A 296 21.78 -2.40 -16.51
CA SER A 296 22.91 -1.99 -15.66
C SER A 296 23.30 -3.05 -14.65
N ALA A 297 22.33 -3.82 -14.14
CA ALA A 297 22.56 -4.93 -13.23
C ALA A 297 23.24 -6.09 -13.96
N ILE A 298 22.75 -6.46 -15.14
CA ILE A 298 23.39 -7.47 -16.02
C ILE A 298 24.83 -7.07 -16.35
N ARG A 299 25.06 -5.80 -16.70
CA ARG A 299 26.42 -5.27 -16.95
C ARG A 299 27.31 -5.38 -15.71
N ALA A 300 26.80 -5.01 -14.53
CA ALA A 300 27.55 -5.08 -13.29
C ALA A 300 27.91 -6.53 -12.93
N ALA A 301 26.98 -7.47 -13.10
CA ALA A 301 27.24 -8.90 -12.91
C ALA A 301 28.29 -9.42 -13.90
N CYS A 302 28.22 -9.04 -15.17
CA CYS A 302 29.25 -9.39 -16.16
C CYS A 302 30.64 -8.83 -15.79
N ALA A 303 30.68 -7.59 -15.31
CA ALA A 303 31.92 -6.96 -14.86
C ALA A 303 32.52 -7.69 -13.65
N ALA A 304 31.70 -8.13 -12.69
CA ALA A 304 32.13 -8.93 -11.54
C ALA A 304 32.70 -10.30 -11.95
N LEU A 305 32.14 -10.89 -13.01
CA LEU A 305 32.65 -12.12 -13.64
C LEU A 305 33.87 -11.90 -14.57
N GLY A 306 34.30 -10.66 -14.79
CA GLY A 306 35.40 -10.35 -15.70
C GLY A 306 35.09 -10.61 -17.18
N ARG A 307 33.82 -10.62 -17.57
CA ARG A 307 33.36 -10.89 -18.95
C ARG A 307 32.65 -9.68 -19.57
N ALA A 308 32.54 -9.69 -20.90
CA ALA A 308 31.76 -8.69 -21.63
C ALA A 308 30.25 -8.88 -21.43
N GLU A 309 29.50 -7.77 -21.48
CA GLU A 309 28.03 -7.76 -21.53
C GLU A 309 27.55 -8.50 -22.79
N PRO A 310 26.53 -9.37 -22.71
CA PRO A 310 25.91 -9.98 -23.89
C PRO A 310 25.44 -8.92 -24.89
N ASN A 311 25.59 -9.19 -26.19
CA ASN A 311 25.19 -8.27 -27.26
C ASN A 311 23.67 -8.33 -27.53
N TRP A 312 22.85 -8.09 -26.50
CA TRP A 312 21.40 -8.08 -26.62
C TRP A 312 20.89 -6.77 -27.21
N LYS A 313 19.81 -6.87 -27.99
CA LYS A 313 19.12 -5.72 -28.58
C LYS A 313 18.18 -5.09 -27.57
N TRP A 314 18.75 -4.43 -26.56
CA TRP A 314 18.01 -3.77 -25.49
C TRP A 314 17.06 -2.68 -26.02
N GLN A 315 15.83 -2.72 -25.54
CA GLN A 315 14.78 -1.72 -25.75
C GLN A 315 14.21 -1.30 -24.39
N ASN A 316 13.52 -0.15 -24.35
CA ASN A 316 12.93 0.36 -23.11
C ASN A 316 11.42 0.53 -23.26
N SER A 317 10.65 -0.25 -22.50
CA SER A 317 9.19 -0.21 -22.53
C SER A 317 8.64 1.12 -21.98
N ILE A 318 9.40 1.88 -21.19
CA ILE A 318 9.03 3.25 -20.79
C ILE A 318 8.97 4.18 -22.01
N THR A 319 9.87 4.01 -22.99
CA THR A 319 9.85 4.82 -24.21
C THR A 319 8.60 4.51 -25.03
N VAL A 320 8.24 3.23 -25.12
CA VAL A 320 7.00 2.77 -25.77
C VAL A 320 5.78 3.34 -25.04
N ALA A 321 5.72 3.21 -23.72
CA ALA A 321 4.62 3.68 -22.90
C ALA A 321 4.44 5.21 -22.98
N ARG A 322 5.53 5.98 -23.03
CA ARG A 322 5.48 7.43 -23.18
C ARG A 322 4.92 7.88 -24.53
N ALA A 323 5.13 7.09 -25.58
CA ALA A 323 4.59 7.36 -26.90
C ALA A 323 3.10 6.98 -26.99
N ALA A 324 2.72 5.85 -26.39
CA ALA A 324 1.34 5.35 -26.42
C ALA A 324 0.39 6.11 -25.48
N TRP A 325 0.86 6.50 -24.28
CA TRP A 325 0.06 7.16 -23.24
C TRP A 325 0.71 8.45 -22.73
N PRO A 326 0.87 9.49 -23.57
CA PRO A 326 1.52 10.75 -23.18
C PRO A 326 0.82 11.49 -22.02
N GLU A 327 -0.46 11.23 -21.80
CA GLU A 327 -1.31 11.80 -20.76
C GLU A 327 -0.90 11.39 -19.33
N LEU A 328 -0.16 10.29 -19.15
CA LEU A 328 0.29 9.84 -17.82
C LEU A 328 1.44 10.67 -17.23
N LYS A 329 1.89 11.74 -17.92
CA LYS A 329 2.90 12.66 -17.40
C LYS A 329 2.40 13.35 -16.12
N GLY A 330 3.11 13.14 -15.01
CA GLY A 330 2.86 13.78 -13.72
C GLY A 330 1.96 12.99 -12.75
N ASN A 331 1.22 11.99 -13.22
CA ASN A 331 0.20 11.28 -12.44
C ASN A 331 0.68 9.90 -11.92
N GLY A 332 1.92 9.84 -11.41
CA GLY A 332 2.63 8.58 -11.12
C GLY A 332 3.59 8.14 -12.23
N GLY A 333 3.45 8.74 -13.43
CA GLY A 333 4.36 8.56 -14.56
C GLY A 333 4.23 7.20 -15.23
N HIS A 334 5.20 6.85 -16.07
CA HIS A 334 5.20 5.59 -16.84
C HIS A 334 5.93 4.46 -16.12
N GLY A 335 5.89 4.42 -14.79
CA GLY A 335 6.40 3.28 -14.02
C GLY A 335 5.39 2.13 -14.02
N LEU A 336 5.86 0.88 -13.86
CA LEU A 336 5.00 -0.31 -13.90
C LEU A 336 3.79 -0.22 -12.97
N ALA A 337 3.94 0.27 -11.74
CA ALA A 337 2.81 0.39 -10.82
C ALA A 337 1.68 1.29 -11.36
N SER A 338 2.03 2.42 -11.99
CA SER A 338 1.06 3.34 -12.59
C SER A 338 0.44 2.74 -13.86
N LEU A 339 1.25 2.12 -14.71
CA LEU A 339 0.78 1.47 -15.93
C LEU A 339 -0.11 0.26 -15.64
N LYS A 340 0.23 -0.56 -14.64
CA LYS A 340 -0.59 -1.70 -14.19
C LYS A 340 -1.99 -1.23 -13.80
N GLN A 341 -2.09 -0.15 -13.01
CA GLN A 341 -3.38 0.44 -12.65
C GLN A 341 -4.12 1.00 -13.87
N HIS A 342 -3.44 1.79 -14.70
CA HIS A 342 -4.08 2.49 -15.84
C HIS A 342 -4.57 1.55 -16.94
N LEU A 343 -3.86 0.44 -17.16
CA LEU A 343 -4.13 -0.53 -18.21
C LEU A 343 -4.94 -1.74 -17.69
N GLY A 344 -5.28 -1.77 -16.41
CA GLY A 344 -6.01 -2.88 -15.80
C GLY A 344 -5.21 -4.19 -15.80
N LEU A 345 -3.89 -4.11 -15.73
CA LEU A 345 -3.01 -5.28 -15.67
C LEU A 345 -3.04 -5.85 -14.25
N CYS A 346 -3.52 -7.08 -14.11
CA CYS A 346 -3.59 -7.78 -12.83
C CYS A 346 -2.33 -8.61 -12.60
N PHE A 347 -1.28 -8.01 -12.02
CA PHE A 347 -0.06 -8.71 -11.62
C PHE A 347 0.47 -8.16 -10.31
N GLU A 348 1.00 -9.02 -9.46
CA GLU A 348 1.57 -8.60 -8.18
C GLU A 348 2.92 -7.88 -8.40
N HIS A 349 3.35 -7.04 -7.45
CA HIS A 349 4.57 -6.24 -7.55
C HIS A 349 5.71 -6.90 -6.78
N HIS A 350 6.93 -6.87 -7.35
CA HIS A 350 8.19 -7.37 -6.79
C HIS A 350 8.43 -8.89 -6.91
N ASP A 351 7.99 -9.46 -8.03
CA ASP A 351 8.55 -10.68 -8.60
C ASP A 351 9.05 -10.33 -10.01
N ALA A 352 10.31 -10.65 -10.30
CA ALA A 352 10.93 -10.30 -11.58
C ALA A 352 10.16 -10.87 -12.78
N GLY A 353 9.50 -12.03 -12.63
CA GLY A 353 8.70 -12.63 -13.69
C GLY A 353 7.46 -11.81 -14.02
N GLU A 354 6.76 -11.38 -12.97
CA GLU A 354 5.54 -10.57 -13.08
C GLU A 354 5.83 -9.16 -13.61
N ASP A 355 6.95 -8.56 -13.20
CA ASP A 355 7.37 -7.25 -13.69
C ASP A 355 7.88 -7.32 -15.15
N ALA A 356 8.60 -8.39 -15.53
CA ALA A 356 8.92 -8.69 -16.92
C ALA A 356 7.65 -8.90 -17.78
N ARG A 357 6.68 -9.66 -17.28
CA ARG A 357 5.40 -9.89 -17.97
C ARG A 357 4.64 -8.58 -18.16
N ALA A 358 4.54 -7.75 -17.13
CA ALA A 358 3.88 -6.46 -17.24
C ALA A 358 4.58 -5.54 -18.25
N ALA A 359 5.91 -5.54 -18.29
CA ALA A 359 6.67 -4.80 -19.30
C ALA A 359 6.37 -5.30 -20.73
N ALA A 360 6.19 -6.60 -20.94
CA ALA A 360 5.78 -7.16 -22.23
C ALA A 360 4.35 -6.76 -22.61
N GLU A 361 3.40 -6.82 -21.67
CA GLU A 361 2.01 -6.42 -21.92
C GLU A 361 1.88 -4.94 -22.25
N VAL A 362 2.67 -4.08 -21.59
CA VAL A 362 2.78 -2.66 -21.94
C VAL A 362 3.17 -2.47 -23.41
N VAL A 363 4.12 -3.26 -23.92
CA VAL A 363 4.52 -3.20 -25.34
C VAL A 363 3.38 -3.66 -26.26
N LEU A 364 2.75 -4.78 -25.95
CA LEU A 364 1.65 -5.34 -26.76
C LEU A 364 0.42 -4.40 -26.81
N LEU A 365 0.05 -3.80 -25.67
CA LEU A 365 -1.07 -2.88 -25.59
C LEU A 365 -0.79 -1.58 -26.35
N ALA A 366 0.45 -1.08 -26.28
CA ALA A 366 0.87 0.11 -27.02
C ALA A 366 0.78 -0.12 -28.54
N GLU A 367 1.20 -1.28 -29.03
CA GLU A 367 1.10 -1.64 -30.47
C GLU A 367 -0.34 -1.77 -30.95
N ASN A 368 -1.23 -2.26 -30.08
CA ASN A 368 -2.66 -2.40 -30.39
C ASN A 368 -3.45 -1.09 -30.27
N GLY A 369 -2.82 0.02 -29.86
CA GLY A 369 -3.47 1.30 -29.66
C GLY A 369 -4.51 1.31 -28.53
N ALA A 370 -4.35 0.44 -27.53
CA ALA A 370 -5.28 0.33 -26.41
C ALA A 370 -5.34 1.66 -25.63
N LYS A 371 -6.56 2.18 -25.44
CA LYS A 371 -6.81 3.29 -24.51
C LYS A 371 -6.95 2.73 -23.10
N GLY A 372 -6.45 3.47 -22.10
CA GLY A 372 -6.54 3.07 -20.70
C GLY A 372 -7.99 2.86 -20.25
N VAL A 373 -8.14 2.21 -19.08
CA VAL A 373 -9.46 2.00 -18.49
C VAL A 373 -10.01 3.36 -18.05
N GLU A 374 -11.07 3.86 -18.71
CA GLU A 374 -11.80 5.03 -18.21
C GLU A 374 -12.42 4.65 -16.86
N GLU A 375 -11.90 5.21 -15.77
CA GLU A 375 -12.67 5.26 -14.52
C GLU A 375 -13.89 6.15 -14.80
N VAL A 376 -15.02 5.51 -15.13
CA VAL A 376 -16.31 6.17 -15.26
C VAL A 376 -16.72 6.68 -13.88
N PHE A 377 -16.31 7.89 -13.54
CA PHE A 377 -17.03 8.70 -12.57
C PHE A 377 -18.22 9.29 -13.33
N GLU A 378 -19.42 8.76 -13.10
CA GLU A 378 -20.64 9.50 -13.42
C GLU A 378 -20.62 10.80 -12.60
N VAL A 379 -20.22 11.88 -13.25
CA VAL A 379 -20.40 13.24 -12.74
C VAL A 379 -21.89 13.52 -12.86
N ILE A 380 -22.59 13.52 -11.72
CA ILE A 380 -23.89 14.15 -11.61
C ILE A 380 -23.62 15.65 -11.70
N ASP A 381 -23.94 16.26 -12.84
CA ASP A 381 -23.94 17.71 -13.01
C ASP A 381 -24.88 18.34 -11.97
N VAL A 382 -24.31 19.13 -11.08
CA VAL A 382 -25.07 20.06 -10.24
C VAL A 382 -24.71 21.46 -10.74
N GLU A 383 -25.59 22.04 -11.55
CA GLU A 383 -25.51 23.43 -11.97
C GLU A 383 -25.57 24.35 -10.75
N GLU A 384 -24.46 25.01 -10.41
CA GLU A 384 -24.49 26.17 -9.51
C GLU A 384 -24.34 27.48 -10.29
N HIS A 385 -25.35 28.32 -10.09
CA HIS A 385 -25.55 29.63 -10.69
C HIS A 385 -24.41 30.61 -10.39
N ILE A 386 -23.88 31.22 -11.44
CA ILE A 386 -22.99 32.38 -11.38
C ILE A 386 -23.83 33.64 -11.16
N VAL A 387 -23.52 34.42 -10.12
CA VAL A 387 -23.94 35.83 -9.99
C VAL A 387 -22.72 36.74 -10.19
N PRO A 388 -22.78 37.76 -11.08
CA PRO A 388 -21.63 38.57 -11.46
C PRO A 388 -21.53 39.85 -10.61
N SER A 389 -20.31 40.34 -10.40
CA SER A 389 -20.06 41.77 -10.21
C SER A 389 -18.68 42.19 -10.74
N SER A 390 -18.66 43.42 -11.23
CA SER A 390 -17.80 44.00 -12.27
C SER A 390 -16.62 44.84 -11.70
N PRO A 391 -15.74 45.39 -12.56
CA PRO A 391 -14.30 45.51 -12.34
C PRO A 391 -13.80 46.94 -12.09
N VAL A 392 -12.61 47.08 -11.52
CA VAL A 392 -11.76 48.29 -11.53
C VAL A 392 -10.33 47.86 -11.13
N GLN A 393 -9.18 48.32 -11.61
CA GLN A 393 -8.67 48.97 -12.83
C GLN A 393 -7.14 48.77 -12.76
N ASP A 394 -6.53 48.69 -13.93
CA ASP A 394 -5.10 48.54 -14.17
C ASP A 394 -4.43 49.92 -14.11
N ASP A 395 -3.34 50.08 -13.35
CA ASP A 395 -2.43 51.22 -13.51
C ASP A 395 -0.99 50.85 -13.16
N HIS A 396 -0.21 50.60 -14.21
CA HIS A 396 1.25 50.53 -14.18
C HIS A 396 1.84 51.89 -14.56
N PRO A 397 2.98 52.27 -13.96
CA PRO A 397 4.01 52.94 -14.73
C PRO A 397 5.35 52.21 -14.68
N ARG A 398 5.93 52.07 -15.87
CA ARG A 398 7.31 51.64 -16.16
C ARG A 398 8.35 52.65 -15.63
N ARG A 399 9.53 52.17 -15.21
CA ARG A 399 10.84 52.77 -15.56
C ARG A 399 12.04 51.84 -15.27
N GLU A 400 13.11 52.14 -15.99
CA GLU A 400 14.24 51.34 -16.48
C GLU A 400 15.48 51.23 -15.55
N PRO A 401 16.56 50.50 -15.95
CA PRO A 401 17.53 49.85 -15.04
C PRO A 401 18.85 50.62 -14.81
N ARG A 402 19.56 50.29 -13.70
CA ARG A 402 21.00 50.50 -13.36
C ARG A 402 21.13 50.24 -11.84
N SER A 403 22.23 49.83 -11.21
CA SER A 403 23.57 49.29 -11.53
C SER A 403 24.11 48.82 -10.16
N GLN A 404 25.09 47.92 -10.15
CA GLN A 404 25.75 47.38 -8.94
C GLN A 404 26.24 48.47 -7.97
N GLU A 405 26.18 48.21 -6.66
CA GLU A 405 27.36 48.20 -5.77
C GLU A 405 27.02 47.71 -4.36
N ASN A 406 28.03 47.10 -3.73
CA ASN A 406 28.03 46.44 -2.43
C ASN A 406 27.71 47.40 -1.28
N GLU A 407 26.89 46.96 -0.34
CA GLU A 407 27.12 47.27 1.08
C GLU A 407 26.53 46.16 1.97
N THR A 408 27.44 45.34 2.50
CA THR A 408 27.20 44.40 3.60
C THR A 408 26.76 45.16 4.85
N VAL A 409 25.47 45.13 5.14
CA VAL A 409 24.93 45.47 6.47
C VAL A 409 24.42 44.17 7.09
N PHE A 410 25.21 43.64 8.04
CA PHE A 410 24.75 42.59 8.96
C PHE A 410 23.68 43.16 9.90
N LEU A 411 22.44 43.18 9.45
CA LEU A 411 21.30 43.23 10.37
C LEU A 411 21.11 41.81 10.91
N ARG A 412 21.55 41.57 12.16
CA ARG A 412 21.05 40.43 12.91
C ARG A 412 19.53 40.58 13.02
N PRO A 413 18.72 39.63 12.51
CA PRO A 413 17.32 39.60 12.92
C PRO A 413 17.35 39.26 14.40
N VAL A 414 16.78 40.14 15.23
CA VAL A 414 16.39 39.79 16.59
C VAL A 414 15.44 38.61 16.43
N SER A 415 15.89 37.41 16.77
CA SER A 415 15.02 36.22 16.77
C SER A 415 14.00 36.42 17.88
N THR A 416 12.84 36.94 17.55
CA THR A 416 11.66 36.80 18.39
C THR A 416 11.23 35.35 18.29
N GLU A 417 11.88 34.47 19.05
CA GLU A 417 11.37 33.12 19.32
C GLU A 417 10.04 33.27 20.06
N ILE A 418 8.93 33.27 19.33
CA ILE A 418 7.59 33.35 19.91
C ILE A 418 7.12 31.92 20.13
N VAL A 419 6.85 31.55 21.38
CA VAL A 419 6.22 30.27 21.68
C VAL A 419 4.77 30.31 21.21
N VAL A 420 4.48 29.57 20.14
CA VAL A 420 3.18 29.48 19.48
C VAL A 420 2.23 28.60 20.28
N GLY A 421 2.76 27.57 20.93
CA GLY A 421 1.98 26.72 21.80
C GLY A 421 2.74 25.50 22.30
N ARG A 422 2.06 24.74 23.15
CA ARG A 422 2.59 23.55 23.83
C ARG A 422 1.58 22.42 23.75
N SER A 423 2.06 21.19 23.58
CA SER A 423 1.23 19.97 23.60
C SER A 423 1.84 18.96 24.56
N VAL A 424 1.07 18.54 25.56
CA VAL A 424 1.46 17.42 26.43
C VAL A 424 1.32 16.12 25.65
N LEU A 425 2.35 15.27 25.68
CA LEU A 425 2.38 13.98 25.03
C LEU A 425 1.64 12.93 25.87
N THR A 426 0.73 12.21 25.25
CA THR A 426 0.13 11.00 25.82
C THR A 426 0.85 9.75 25.32
N GLN A 427 0.66 8.60 25.98
CA GLN A 427 1.20 7.34 25.46
C GLN A 427 0.68 7.05 24.03
N GLY A 428 -0.60 7.34 23.76
CA GLY A 428 -1.16 7.19 22.41
C GLY A 428 -0.52 8.10 21.36
N ASN A 429 0.06 9.24 21.75
CA ASN A 429 0.83 10.10 20.85
C ASN A 429 2.16 9.45 20.43
N LEU A 430 2.85 8.84 21.39
CA LEU A 430 4.11 8.13 21.15
C LEU A 430 3.87 6.90 20.26
N ASP A 431 2.87 6.09 20.59
CA ASP A 431 2.57 4.84 19.87
C ASP A 431 2.17 5.09 18.40
N ASN A 432 1.57 6.24 18.11
CA ASN A 432 1.07 6.61 16.78
C ASN A 432 1.89 7.69 16.06
N ASN A 433 3.01 8.12 16.65
CA ASN A 433 3.96 9.08 16.10
C ASN A 433 3.33 10.42 15.68
N HIS A 434 2.53 11.03 16.56
CA HIS A 434 1.94 12.37 16.34
C HIS A 434 1.76 13.10 17.66
N PHE A 435 1.64 14.43 17.62
CA PHE A 435 1.17 15.24 18.75
C PHE A 435 0.12 16.24 18.27
N TYR A 436 -0.73 16.71 19.18
CA TYR A 436 -1.89 17.52 18.83
C TYR A 436 -1.55 19.00 18.83
N LEU A 437 -2.12 19.74 17.87
CA LEU A 437 -2.04 21.20 17.80
C LEU A 437 -3.32 21.86 18.33
N ARG A 438 -4.20 21.08 19.00
CA ARG A 438 -5.60 21.46 19.27
C ARG A 438 -5.76 22.80 19.98
N GLU A 439 -4.89 23.08 20.92
CA GLU A 439 -4.98 24.22 21.83
C GLU A 439 -4.43 25.52 21.22
N PHE A 440 -3.66 25.41 20.13
CA PHE A 440 -2.95 26.55 19.54
C PHE A 440 -2.94 26.55 18.01
N ILE A 441 -3.82 25.76 17.38
CA ILE A 441 -3.93 25.70 15.91
C ILE A 441 -4.28 27.06 15.29
N SER A 442 -5.01 27.92 16.02
CA SER A 442 -5.36 29.27 15.59
C SER A 442 -4.19 30.24 15.55
N ALA A 443 -3.03 29.86 16.10
CA ALA A 443 -1.82 30.66 16.04
C ALA A 443 -1.03 30.42 14.73
N PHE A 444 -1.43 29.44 13.91
CA PHE A 444 -0.90 29.26 12.56
C PHE A 444 -1.72 30.07 11.53
N PRO A 445 -1.09 30.56 10.45
CA PRO A 445 -1.81 31.18 9.35
C PRO A 445 -2.89 30.25 8.76
N SER A 446 -4.04 30.79 8.36
CA SER A 446 -5.16 29.96 7.89
C SER A 446 -4.84 29.25 6.56
N GLU A 447 -3.96 29.82 5.74
CA GLU A 447 -3.51 29.29 4.46
C GLU A 447 -2.62 28.04 4.54
N VAL A 448 -2.14 27.68 5.74
CA VAL A 448 -1.39 26.43 5.99
C VAL A 448 -2.26 25.35 6.65
N ILE A 449 -3.56 25.61 6.84
CA ILE A 449 -4.51 24.67 7.45
C ILE A 449 -5.46 24.13 6.37
N GLY A 450 -5.35 22.83 6.07
CA GLY A 450 -6.14 22.14 5.06
C GLY A 450 -7.21 21.22 5.64
N GLY A 451 -7.91 20.52 4.75
CA GLY A 451 -8.91 19.52 5.09
C GLY A 451 -8.33 18.17 5.55
N SER A 452 -9.21 17.19 5.74
CA SER A 452 -8.91 15.92 6.43
C SER A 452 -8.04 14.92 5.65
N ASN A 453 -7.75 15.19 4.37
CA ASN A 453 -7.01 14.32 3.47
C ASN A 453 -6.08 15.10 2.52
N LYS A 454 -5.17 14.38 1.83
CA LYS A 454 -4.14 14.97 0.96
C LYS A 454 -4.72 15.71 -0.25
N ALA A 455 -5.88 15.30 -0.75
CA ALA A 455 -6.56 16.00 -1.85
C ALA A 455 -7.09 17.38 -1.41
N SER A 456 -7.39 17.53 -0.11
CA SER A 456 -7.76 18.79 0.53
C SER A 456 -6.58 19.48 1.25
N ALA A 457 -5.34 19.31 0.77
CA ALA A 457 -4.19 19.96 1.39
C ALA A 457 -4.31 21.50 1.35
N ALA A 458 -3.69 22.16 2.33
CA ALA A 458 -3.68 23.62 2.36
C ALA A 458 -2.95 24.21 1.14
N PRO A 459 -3.32 25.42 0.68
CA PRO A 459 -2.68 26.07 -0.46
C PRO A 459 -1.21 26.45 -0.20
N SER A 460 -0.78 26.50 1.06
CA SER A 460 0.59 26.81 1.45
C SER A 460 1.13 25.81 2.48
N THR A 461 2.46 25.67 2.49
CA THR A 461 3.18 24.89 3.51
C THR A 461 3.88 25.80 4.52
N LEU A 462 4.14 25.26 5.70
CA LEU A 462 5.09 25.78 6.68
C LEU A 462 6.35 24.89 6.72
N THR A 463 7.42 25.43 7.29
CA THR A 463 8.69 24.72 7.49
C THR A 463 8.85 24.35 8.96
N ILE A 464 9.14 23.07 9.22
CA ILE A 464 9.40 22.54 10.56
C ILE A 464 10.88 22.19 10.69
N HIS A 465 11.53 22.78 11.68
CA HIS A 465 12.85 22.43 12.15
C HIS A 465 12.72 21.68 13.48
N TRP A 466 13.12 20.42 13.49
CA TRP A 466 12.90 19.50 14.61
C TRP A 466 14.21 18.90 15.16
N GLY A 467 15.37 19.41 14.73
CA GLY A 467 16.69 18.87 15.08
C GLY A 467 17.17 17.73 14.18
N GLY A 468 16.51 17.49 13.05
CA GLY A 468 16.97 16.60 11.97
C GLY A 468 18.05 17.22 11.08
N VAL A 469 18.62 16.42 10.17
CA VAL A 469 19.60 16.89 9.17
C VAL A 469 18.95 17.83 8.14
N ALA A 470 17.65 17.67 7.89
CA ALA A 470 16.86 18.53 7.02
C ALA A 470 15.57 18.98 7.73
N SER A 471 15.09 20.18 7.39
CA SER A 471 13.74 20.64 7.74
C SER A 471 12.69 19.97 6.86
N ILE A 472 11.43 20.01 7.31
CA ILE A 472 10.29 19.42 6.58
C ILE A 472 9.31 20.52 6.18
N ALA A 473 8.88 20.51 4.92
CA ALA A 473 7.77 21.34 4.45
C ALA A 473 6.45 20.56 4.58
N THR A 474 5.47 21.08 5.32
CA THR A 474 4.16 20.42 5.53
C THR A 474 3.04 21.44 5.69
N ASP A 475 1.80 21.02 5.50
CA ASP A 475 0.60 21.72 5.97
C ASP A 475 0.03 21.05 7.24
N ILE A 476 -1.06 21.61 7.76
CA ILE A 476 -1.78 21.11 8.94
C ILE A 476 -3.11 20.49 8.49
N ASP A 477 -3.42 19.28 8.96
CA ASP A 477 -4.77 18.70 8.85
C ASP A 477 -5.67 19.37 9.88
N GLY A 478 -6.52 20.30 9.44
CA GLY A 478 -7.40 21.09 10.32
C GLY A 478 -8.46 20.26 11.05
N SER A 479 -8.83 19.09 10.52
CA SER A 479 -9.80 18.20 11.17
C SER A 479 -9.16 17.40 12.31
N LYS A 480 -7.98 16.81 12.05
CA LYS A 480 -7.24 16.03 13.04
C LYS A 480 -6.40 16.89 13.98
N LYS A 481 -6.15 18.15 13.58
CA LYS A 481 -5.36 19.16 14.28
C LYS A 481 -3.94 18.66 14.56
N ILE A 482 -3.27 18.17 13.51
CA ILE A 482 -1.90 17.64 13.51
C ILE A 482 -1.18 18.06 12.23
N PHE A 483 0.15 18.06 12.21
CA PHE A 483 0.91 18.17 10.95
C PHE A 483 0.58 17.00 10.02
N ARG A 484 0.38 17.29 8.73
CA ARG A 484 0.01 16.28 7.74
C ARG A 484 1.18 15.33 7.47
N ASP A 485 2.35 15.87 7.11
CA ASP A 485 3.58 15.10 7.09
C ASP A 485 4.14 15.00 8.51
N ARG A 486 4.14 13.76 9.00
CA ARG A 486 4.64 13.37 10.33
C ARG A 486 5.73 12.32 10.26
N SER A 487 6.31 12.07 9.08
CA SER A 487 7.37 11.08 8.88
C SER A 487 8.56 11.28 9.83
N TRP A 488 8.82 12.53 10.23
CA TRP A 488 9.89 12.94 11.12
C TRP A 488 9.59 12.77 12.63
N VAL A 489 8.31 12.67 13.01
CA VAL A 489 7.90 12.76 14.43
C VAL A 489 8.41 11.56 15.24
N ARG A 490 8.43 10.36 14.64
CA ARG A 490 9.00 9.16 15.27
C ARG A 490 10.47 9.36 15.65
N THR A 491 11.28 9.79 14.69
CA THR A 491 12.71 10.04 14.90
C THR A 491 12.94 11.18 15.89
N PHE A 492 12.10 12.22 15.87
CA PHE A 492 12.13 13.28 16.88
C PHE A 492 11.89 12.73 18.29
N PHE A 493 10.88 11.88 18.50
CA PHE A 493 10.60 11.25 19.79
C PHE A 493 11.73 10.33 20.24
N GLU A 494 12.22 9.46 19.36
CA GLU A 494 13.33 8.53 19.66
C GLU A 494 14.61 9.28 20.04
N ARG A 495 14.99 10.31 19.27
CA ARG A 495 16.19 11.13 19.53
C ARG A 495 16.13 11.86 20.86
N ASN A 496 14.95 12.35 21.24
CA ASN A 496 14.79 13.11 22.48
C ASN A 496 14.39 12.22 23.68
N ALA A 497 14.28 10.90 23.47
CA ALA A 497 13.81 9.92 24.45
C ALA A 497 12.47 10.35 25.10
N ALA A 498 11.52 10.79 24.27
CA ALA A 498 10.24 11.36 24.71
C ALA A 498 9.39 10.34 25.47
N ARG A 499 8.70 10.80 26.52
CA ARG A 499 7.84 10.02 27.41
C ARG A 499 6.45 10.63 27.50
N SER A 500 5.47 9.79 27.87
CA SER A 500 4.13 10.30 28.20
C SER A 500 4.24 11.27 29.37
N GLY A 501 3.63 12.44 29.23
CA GLY A 501 3.75 13.57 30.17
C GLY A 501 4.72 14.66 29.70
N ASP A 502 5.70 14.35 28.85
CA ASP A 502 6.59 15.38 28.29
C ASP A 502 5.81 16.36 27.41
N THR A 503 6.30 17.58 27.28
CA THR A 503 5.66 18.64 26.50
C THR A 503 6.43 18.92 25.23
N VAL A 504 5.74 18.94 24.09
CA VAL A 504 6.27 19.47 22.83
C VAL A 504 5.96 20.95 22.75
N GLU A 505 6.99 21.78 22.61
CA GLU A 505 6.90 23.23 22.44
C GLU A 505 7.15 23.61 20.98
N ILE A 506 6.30 24.48 20.44
CA ILE A 506 6.45 25.02 19.08
C ILE A 506 6.79 26.51 19.17
N VAL A 507 7.87 26.87 18.50
CA VAL A 507 8.42 28.23 18.49
C VAL A 507 8.46 28.74 17.07
N GLU A 508 7.84 29.87 16.78
CA GLU A 508 7.98 30.56 15.49
C GLU A 508 9.33 31.27 15.44
N THR A 509 10.11 30.98 14.41
CA THR A 509 11.46 31.56 14.20
C THR A 509 11.51 32.55 13.05
N ALA A 510 10.58 32.41 12.10
CA ALA A 510 10.31 33.34 11.01
C ALA A 510 8.88 33.07 10.47
N PRO A 511 8.30 33.94 9.64
CA PRO A 511 6.97 33.70 9.08
C PRO A 511 6.87 32.32 8.41
N ARG A 512 5.93 31.48 8.88
CA ARG A 512 5.73 30.07 8.46
C ARG A 512 6.92 29.14 8.70
N SER A 513 7.84 29.50 9.59
CA SER A 513 8.99 28.69 9.99
C SER A 513 8.96 28.45 11.49
N TYR A 514 8.92 27.18 11.89
CA TYR A 514 8.75 26.80 13.29
C TYR A 514 9.82 25.81 13.74
N HIS A 515 10.32 26.02 14.95
CA HIS A 515 11.13 25.08 15.70
C HIS A 515 10.25 24.23 16.60
N VAL A 516 10.51 22.93 16.65
CA VAL A 516 9.85 21.99 17.55
C VAL A 516 10.87 21.49 18.57
N LYS A 517 10.59 21.71 19.85
CA LYS A 517 11.47 21.36 20.97
C LYS A 517 10.71 20.43 21.94
N LEU A 518 11.41 19.47 22.54
CA LEU A 518 10.85 18.67 23.63
C LEU A 518 11.27 19.29 24.97
N VAL A 519 10.30 19.59 25.82
CA VAL A 519 10.46 20.07 27.19
C VAL A 519 10.03 18.94 28.12
N ARG A 520 10.95 18.48 28.97
CA ARG A 520 10.68 17.38 29.90
C ARG A 520 9.73 17.83 31.02
N ALA A 521 8.87 16.90 31.45
CA ALA A 521 7.99 17.10 32.59
C ALA A 521 8.75 17.26 33.91
#